data_AF-A0A5K1E6Y9-F1
#
_entry.id   AF-A0A5K1E6Y9-F1
#
_cell.length_a   1.000
_cell.length_b   1.000
_cell.length_c   1.000
_cell.angle_alpha   90.00
_cell.angle_beta   90.00
_cell.angle_gamma   90.00
#
_symmetry.space_group_name_H-M   'P 1'
#
loop_
_entity.id
_entity.type
_entity.pdbx_description
1 polymer ?
#
loop_
_entity_poly.entity_id
_entity_poly.type
_entity_poly.pdbx_seq_one_letter_code
_entity_poly.pdbx_strand_id
1 'polypeptide(L)' 'ILQRNRALTDAVVDELIAKKSLSKKEFFSLVEEKGCLEDSKPSIIEIRNSKRSQFQEMMMSKVGDSR' A
#
# COMPACT_ATOMS: atom_id res chain seq x y z
N ILE A 1 1.93 -3.36 -13.35
CA ILE A 1 2.86 -2.50 -12.57
C ILE A 1 3.11 -1.18 -13.30
N LEU A 2 3.62 -1.20 -14.55
CA LEU A 2 3.95 0.02 -15.30
C LEU A 2 2.75 0.94 -15.58
N GLN A 3 1.60 0.40 -16.02
CA GLN A 3 0.39 1.21 -16.24
C GLN A 3 -0.12 1.92 -14.98
N ARG A 4 0.03 1.31 -13.80
CA ARG A 4 -0.39 1.92 -12.52
C ARG A 4 0.57 3.01 -12.05
N ASN A 5 1.83 2.93 -12.49
CA ASN A 5 2.88 3.89 -12.21
C ASN A 5 3.17 4.77 -13.43
N ARG A 6 2.16 5.03 -14.28
CA ARG A 6 2.34 5.83 -15.50
C ARG A 6 2.82 7.24 -15.17
N ALA A 7 2.21 7.89 -14.17
CA ALA A 7 2.61 9.22 -13.72
C ALA A 7 4.07 9.27 -13.23
N LEU A 8 4.50 8.26 -12.45
CA LEU A 8 5.90 8.11 -12.03
C LEU A 8 6.83 7.88 -13.24
N THR A 9 6.41 7.03 -14.18
CA THR A 9 7.22 6.71 -15.37
C THR A 9 7.42 7.95 -16.25
N ASP A 10 6.35 8.71 -16.48
CA ASP A 10 6.38 9.95 -17.25
C ASP A 10 7.33 10.96 -16.58
N ALA A 11 7.21 11.17 -15.26
CA ALA A 11 8.09 12.07 -14.51
C ALA A 11 9.56 11.65 -14.51
N VAL A 12 9.85 10.35 -14.39
CA VAL A 12 11.23 9.82 -14.46
C VAL A 12 11.81 10.05 -15.86
N VAL A 13 11.02 9.86 -16.91
CA VAL A 13 11.46 10.10 -18.29
C VAL A 13 11.75 11.59 -18.51
N ASP A 14 10.89 12.49 -18.04
CA ASP A 14 11.10 13.94 -18.15
C ASP A 14 12.41 14.39 -17.46
N GLU A 15 12.66 13.92 -16.24
CA GLU A 15 13.90 14.22 -15.51
C GLU A 15 15.14 13.65 -16.22
N LEU A 16 15.06 12.44 -16.77
CA LEU A 16 16.16 11.83 -17.53
C LEU A 16 16.39 12.56 -18.86
N ILE A 17 15.36 13.07 -19.52
CA ILE A 17 15.50 13.89 -20.73
C ILE A 17 16.28 15.17 -20.40
N ALA A 18 15.93 15.83 -19.28
CA ALA A 18 16.52 17.09 -18.86
C ALA A 18 17.96 16.95 -18.36
N LYS A 19 18.22 16.02 -17.44
CA LYS A 19 19.51 15.90 -16.72
C LYS A 19 20.44 14.80 -17.26
N LYS A 20 19.94 13.92 -18.14
CA LYS A 20 20.62 12.71 -18.65
C LYS A 20 21.05 11.70 -17.58
N SER A 21 20.72 11.95 -16.32
CA SER A 21 21.03 11.09 -15.19
C SER A 21 20.04 11.38 -14.06
N LEU A 22 19.85 10.40 -13.19
CA LEU A 22 18.99 10.53 -12.03
C LEU A 22 19.67 9.83 -10.85
N SER A 23 19.92 10.56 -9.76
CA SER A 23 20.48 9.94 -8.57
C SER A 23 19.44 9.09 -7.86
N LYS A 24 19.91 8.13 -7.04
CA LYS A 24 19.03 7.28 -6.24
C LYS A 24 18.09 8.10 -5.34
N LYS A 25 18.56 9.22 -4.79
CA LYS A 25 17.76 10.11 -3.93
C LYS A 25 16.65 10.80 -4.73
N GLU A 26 16.98 11.39 -5.87
CA GLU A 26 15.99 12.03 -6.75
C GLU A 26 14.93 11.02 -7.21
N PHE A 27 15.33 9.81 -7.55
CA PHE A 27 14.39 8.75 -7.89
C PHE A 27 13.44 8.42 -6.74
N PHE A 28 13.94 8.27 -5.50
CA PHE A 28 13.06 8.01 -4.36
C PHE A 28 12.08 9.16 -4.10
N SER A 29 12.50 10.40 -4.25
CA SER A 29 11.60 11.55 -4.14
C SER A 29 10.47 11.50 -5.18
N LEU A 30 10.77 11.10 -6.42
CA LEU A 30 9.74 10.91 -7.45
C LEU A 30 8.78 9.76 -7.10
N VAL A 31 9.29 8.67 -6.55
CA VAL A 31 8.48 7.53 -6.10
C VAL A 31 7.56 7.92 -4.94
N GLU A 32 8.05 8.71 -3.99
CA GLU A 32 7.23 9.21 -2.87
C GLU A 32 6.10 10.13 -3.36
N GLU A 33 6.36 10.98 -4.36
CA GLU A 33 5.37 11.94 -4.86
C GLU A 33 4.37 11.33 -5.86
N LYS A 34 4.83 10.45 -6.76
CA LYS A 34 4.06 9.97 -7.93
C LYS A 34 3.88 8.45 -7.98
N GLY A 35 4.51 7.72 -7.08
CA GLY A 35 4.43 6.27 -7.05
C GLY A 35 3.03 5.78 -6.62
N CYS A 36 2.53 4.78 -7.33
CA CYS A 36 1.40 3.98 -6.87
C CYS A 36 1.98 2.76 -6.14
N LEU A 37 2.24 2.95 -4.85
CA LEU A 37 2.56 1.86 -3.93
C LEU A 37 1.24 1.17 -3.60
N GLU A 38 1.05 -0.07 -4.04
CA GLU A 38 -0.06 -0.86 -3.50
C GLU A 38 0.11 -0.93 -1.99
N ASP A 39 -0.98 -0.75 -1.24
CA ASP A 39 -0.98 -1.06 0.18
C ASP A 39 -0.38 -2.45 0.36
N SER A 40 0.64 -2.55 1.21
CA SER A 40 1.23 -3.84 1.54
C SER A 40 0.08 -4.78 1.89
N LYS A 41 -0.02 -5.90 1.16
CA LYS A 41 -1.05 -6.89 1.47
C LYS A 41 -0.97 -7.19 2.97
N PRO A 42 -2.12 -7.23 3.68
CA PRO A 42 -2.12 -7.49 5.10
C PRO A 42 -1.37 -8.80 5.36
N SER A 43 -0.46 -8.77 6.32
CA SER A 43 0.29 -9.94 6.74
C SER A 43 -0.67 -11.04 7.20
N ILE A 44 -0.24 -12.30 7.08
CA ILE A 44 -1.03 -13.44 7.55
C ILE A 44 -1.40 -13.32 9.04
N ILE A 45 -0.56 -12.63 9.82
CA ILE A 45 -0.80 -12.34 11.23
C ILE A 45 -1.96 -11.36 11.39
N GLU A 46 -1.98 -10.26 10.64
CA GLU A 46 -3.07 -9.27 10.65
C GLU A 46 -4.39 -9.90 10.21
N ILE A 47 -4.38 -10.70 9.14
CA ILE A 47 -5.57 -11.44 8.67
C ILE A 47 -6.11 -12.34 9.78
N ARG A 48 -5.23 -13.11 10.44
CA ARG A 48 -5.61 -14.01 11.54
C ARG A 48 -6.17 -13.24 12.74
N ASN A 49 -5.51 -12.15 13.13
CA ASN A 49 -5.93 -11.34 14.26
C ASN A 49 -7.30 -10.70 14.00
N SER A 50 -7.52 -10.15 12.80
CA SER A 50 -8.81 -9.60 12.37
C SER A 50 -9.92 -10.65 12.43
N LYS A 51 -9.70 -11.84 11.84
CA LYS A 51 -10.68 -12.95 11.89
C LYS A 51 -10.98 -13.40 13.32
N ARG A 52 -9.96 -13.49 14.19
CA ARG A 52 -10.16 -13.88 15.58
C ARG A 52 -10.98 -12.83 16.33
N SER A 53 -10.70 -11.55 16.13
CA SER A 53 -11.44 -10.45 16.75
C SER A 53 -12.91 -10.46 16.33
N GLN A 54 -13.19 -10.59 15.03
CA GLN A 54 -14.55 -10.70 14.52
C GLN A 54 -15.31 -11.89 15.11
N PHE A 55 -14.65 -13.04 15.24
CA PHE A 55 -15.25 -14.21 15.87
C PHE A 55 -15.57 -13.97 17.34
N GLN A 56 -14.65 -13.36 18.10
CA GLN A 56 -14.85 -13.06 19.52
C GLN A 56 -16.02 -12.10 19.73
N GLU A 57 -16.11 -11.04 18.93
CA GLU A 57 -17.23 -10.08 18.97
C GLU A 57 -18.56 -10.79 18.72
N MET A 58 -18.62 -11.64 17.67
CA MET A 58 -19.84 -12.38 17.32
C MET A 58 -20.30 -13.33 18.44
N MET A 59 -19.37 -13.92 19.19
CA MET A 59 -19.69 -14.77 20.34
C MET A 59 -20.16 -13.95 21.55
N MET A 60 -19.57 -12.78 21.79
CA MET A 60 -19.99 -11.89 22.88
C MET A 60 -21.39 -11.31 22.62
N SER A 61 -21.71 -10.94 21.37
CA SER A 61 -23.05 -10.49 20.99
C SER A 61 -24.10 -11.59 21.14
N LYS A 62 -23.78 -12.85 20.81
CA LYS A 62 -24.71 -13.99 20.98
C LYS A 62 -24.95 -14.38 22.43
N VAL A 63 -23.96 -14.19 23.31
CA VAL A 63 -24.07 -14.48 24.74
C VAL A 63 -24.90 -13.42 25.48
N GLY A 64 -24.96 -12.18 24.98
CA GLY A 64 -25.77 -11.10 25.54
C GLY A 64 -27.28 -11.21 25.26
N ASP A 65 -27.67 -11.90 24.18
CA ASP A 65 -29.08 -12.04 23.73
C ASP A 65 -29.78 -13.28 24.31
N SER A 66 -29.06 -14.10 25.09
CA SER A 66 -29.58 -15.32 25.73
C SER A 66 -29.86 -15.14 27.24
N ARG A 67 -30.05 -13.91 27.71
CA ARG A 67 -30.37 -13.59 29.12
C ARG A 67 -31.61 -12.74 29.25
#